data_AF-A0A973J0R5-F1
#
_entry.id   AF-A0A973J0R5-F1
#
_cell.length_a   1.000
_cell.length_b   1.000
_cell.length_c   1.000
_cell.angle_alpha   90.00
_cell.angle_beta   90.00
_cell.angle_gamma   90.00
#
_symmetry.space_group_name_H-M   'P 1'
#
loop_
_entity.id
_entity.type
_entity.pdbx_description
1 polymer ?
#
loop_
_entity_poly.entity_id
_entity_poly.type
_entity_poly.pdbx_seq_one_letter_code
_entity_poly.pdbx_strand_id
1 'polypeptide(L)'
;MTTQIEASKKSSAELEKEVVSLKARVANQDIELTRVSTAIAEKTSTLRNLLDQIYALEIDPGVKRQMTDSCLSLIETETIEKRLNMELTESDSAFLAKLQKKHANLNQRELRIGLLVKLNYDTREIGRSIGISTRGMESIRYRMHKKLGLGKHQSIKTYLSELAVAPVK
;
A
#
# COMPACT_ATOMS: atom_id res chain seq x y z
N MET A 1 32.72 35.06 26.19
CA MET A 1 31.73 34.36 27.05
C MET A 1 30.29 34.77 26.69
N THR A 2 29.99 36.05 26.47
CA THR A 2 28.65 36.55 26.08
C THR A 2 28.17 36.09 24.70
N THR A 3 29.04 36.11 23.68
CA THR A 3 28.71 35.73 22.29
C THR A 3 28.31 34.25 22.13
N GLN A 4 28.87 33.37 22.97
CA GLN A 4 28.60 31.93 22.93
C GLN A 4 27.27 31.57 23.62
N ILE A 5 26.88 32.35 24.63
CA ILE A 5 25.58 32.25 25.28
C ILE A 5 24.46 32.77 24.37
N GLU A 6 24.70 33.86 23.62
CA GLU A 6 23.74 34.36 22.62
C GLU A 6 23.55 33.40 21.44
N ALA A 7 24.63 32.83 20.91
CA ALA A 7 24.54 31.82 19.85
C ALA A 7 23.78 30.56 20.31
N SER A 8 24.03 30.10 21.54
CA SER A 8 23.31 28.97 22.13
C SER A 8 21.84 29.27 22.38
N LYS A 9 21.49 30.48 22.84
CA LYS A 9 20.10 30.91 23.01
C LYS A 9 19.36 31.03 21.69
N LYS A 10 20.01 31.57 20.65
CA LYS A 10 19.43 31.67 19.30
C LYS A 10 19.16 30.28 18.70
N SER A 11 20.11 29.35 18.83
CA SER A 11 19.94 27.96 18.38
C SER A 11 18.84 27.24 19.15
N SER A 12 18.71 27.46 20.47
CA SER A 12 17.60 26.91 21.27
C SER A 12 16.24 27.43 20.81
N ALA A 13 16.13 28.73 20.52
CA ALA A 13 14.89 29.34 20.04
C ALA A 13 14.50 28.83 18.63
N GLU A 14 15.47 28.61 17.75
CA GLU A 14 15.26 28.00 16.43
C GLU A 14 14.77 26.56 16.54
N LEU A 15 15.38 25.75 17.42
CA LEU A 15 14.94 24.38 17.70
C LEU A 15 13.53 24.33 18.30
N GLU A 16 13.20 25.23 19.24
CA GLU A 16 11.85 25.31 19.80
C GLU A 16 10.81 25.65 18.73
N LYS A 17 11.12 26.61 17.84
CA LYS A 17 10.26 26.96 16.71
C LYS A 17 10.08 25.77 15.75
N GLU A 18 11.14 25.01 15.50
CA GLU A 18 11.09 23.78 14.70
C GLU A 18 10.22 22.70 15.37
N VAL A 19 10.37 22.48 16.67
CA VAL A 19 9.54 21.53 17.44
C VAL A 19 8.06 21.91 17.38
N VAL A 20 7.73 23.20 17.53
CA VAL A 20 6.34 23.69 17.42
C VAL A 20 5.80 23.45 16.00
N SER A 21 6.60 23.75 14.98
CA SER A 21 6.20 23.50 13.58
C SER A 21 5.98 22.02 13.28
N LEU A 22 6.88 21.15 13.75
CA LEU A 22 6.76 19.70 13.58
C LEU A 22 5.54 19.14 14.32
N LYS A 23 5.27 19.60 15.55
CA LYS A 23 4.06 19.21 16.30
C LYS A 23 2.78 19.62 15.58
N ALA A 24 2.73 20.83 15.02
CA ALA A 24 1.58 21.29 14.24
C ALA A 24 1.39 20.45 12.96
N ARG A 25 2.48 20.08 12.28
CA ARG A 25 2.43 19.18 11.11
C ARG A 25 1.91 17.80 11.48
N VAL A 26 2.37 17.21 12.59
CA VAL A 26 1.88 15.91 13.09
C VAL A 26 0.39 15.99 13.38
N ALA A 27 -0.06 17.02 14.11
CA ALA A 27 -1.48 17.19 14.44
C ALA A 27 -2.37 17.31 13.17
N ASN A 28 -1.91 18.04 12.15
CA ASN A 28 -2.63 18.13 10.88
C ASN A 28 -2.67 16.78 10.15
N GLN A 29 -1.57 16.02 10.16
CA GLN A 29 -1.52 14.68 9.58
C GLN A 29 -2.47 13.73 10.31
N ASP A 30 -2.58 13.82 11.63
CA ASP A 30 -3.50 13.00 12.43
C ASP A 30 -4.98 13.28 12.09
N ILE A 31 -5.33 14.56 11.86
CA ILE A 31 -6.68 14.94 11.41
C ILE A 31 -6.99 14.34 10.03
N GLU A 32 -6.07 14.47 9.06
CA GLU A 32 -6.25 13.91 7.73
C GLU A 32 -6.32 12.37 7.76
N LEU A 33 -5.48 11.70 8.56
CA LEU A 33 -5.54 10.25 8.75
C LEU A 33 -6.88 9.82 9.32
N THR A 34 -7.42 10.56 10.29
CA THR A 34 -8.73 10.29 10.88
C THR A 34 -9.83 10.42 9.82
N ARG A 35 -9.81 11.51 9.04
CA ARG A 35 -10.78 11.75 7.96
C ARG A 35 -10.76 10.64 6.91
N VAL A 36 -9.57 10.25 6.46
CA VAL A 36 -9.39 9.15 5.50
C VAL A 36 -9.87 7.82 6.11
N SER A 37 -9.53 7.54 7.36
CA SER A 37 -9.95 6.32 8.06
C SER A 37 -11.47 6.21 8.17
N THR A 38 -12.15 7.32 8.49
CA THR A 38 -13.62 7.39 8.55
C THR A 38 -14.24 7.14 7.17
N ALA A 39 -13.75 7.82 6.13
CA ALA A 39 -14.25 7.65 4.77
C ALA A 39 -14.12 6.19 4.28
N ILE A 40 -12.99 5.54 4.60
CA ILE A 40 -12.78 4.12 4.31
C ILE A 40 -13.79 3.25 5.08
N ALA A 41 -14.02 3.50 6.37
CA ALA A 41 -14.98 2.72 7.17
C ALA A 41 -16.42 2.85 6.64
N GLU A 42 -16.82 4.07 6.25
CA GLU A 42 -18.12 4.34 5.62
C GLU A 42 -18.27 3.63 4.27
N LYS A 43 -17.22 3.64 3.45
CA LYS A 43 -17.16 2.87 2.19
C LYS A 43 -17.35 1.37 2.44
N THR A 44 -16.67 0.79 3.44
CA THR A 44 -16.84 -0.65 3.75
C THR A 44 -18.28 -0.96 4.16
N SER A 45 -18.86 -0.11 5.01
CA SER A 45 -20.22 -0.28 5.51
C SER A 45 -21.23 -0.23 4.36
N THR A 46 -21.06 0.74 3.45
CA THR A 46 -21.92 0.91 2.28
C THR A 46 -21.86 -0.31 1.35
N LEU A 47 -20.66 -0.84 1.07
CA LEU A 47 -20.51 -2.05 0.24
C LEU A 47 -21.19 -3.28 0.85
N ARG A 48 -21.13 -3.44 2.18
CA ARG A 48 -21.83 -4.53 2.88
C ARG A 48 -23.34 -4.37 2.82
N ASN A 49 -23.83 -3.15 3.06
CA ASN A 49 -25.27 -2.86 2.96
C ASN A 49 -25.79 -3.12 1.54
N LEU A 50 -25.03 -2.77 0.50
CA LEU A 50 -25.39 -3.09 -0.89
C LEU A 50 -25.43 -4.61 -1.12
N LEU A 51 -24.48 -5.36 -0.57
CA LEU A 51 -24.46 -6.81 -0.68
C LEU A 51 -25.71 -7.44 -0.02
N ASP A 52 -26.09 -6.97 1.16
CA ASP A 52 -27.30 -7.43 1.87
C ASP A 52 -28.57 -7.11 1.06
N GLN A 53 -28.64 -5.92 0.46
CA GLN A 53 -29.73 -5.55 -0.45
C GLN A 53 -29.80 -6.46 -1.67
N ILE A 54 -28.66 -6.76 -2.31
CA ILE A 54 -28.59 -7.65 -3.49
C ILE A 54 -29.05 -9.05 -3.13
N TYR A 55 -28.68 -9.58 -1.96
CA TYR A 55 -29.13 -10.89 -1.52
C TYR A 55 -30.65 -10.97 -1.35
N ALA A 56 -31.27 -9.89 -0.85
CA ALA A 56 -32.71 -9.79 -0.64
C ALA A 56 -33.53 -9.59 -1.93
N LEU A 57 -32.91 -9.21 -3.05
CA LEU A 57 -33.61 -9.01 -4.33
C LEU A 57 -34.01 -10.34 -4.96
N GLU A 58 -35.27 -10.51 -5.34
CA GLU A 58 -35.72 -11.67 -6.14
C GLU A 58 -35.49 -11.40 -7.63
N ILE A 59 -34.23 -11.53 -8.06
CA ILE A 59 -33.78 -11.32 -9.44
C ILE A 59 -33.14 -12.60 -10.00
N ASP A 60 -32.86 -12.58 -11.30
CA ASP A 60 -32.15 -13.67 -11.99
C ASP A 60 -30.88 -14.10 -11.22
N PRO A 61 -30.69 -15.40 -10.94
CA PRO A 61 -29.53 -15.89 -10.20
C PRO A 61 -28.18 -15.55 -10.83
N GLY A 62 -28.10 -15.49 -12.16
CA GLY A 62 -26.88 -15.12 -12.88
C GLY A 62 -26.52 -13.65 -12.67
N VAL A 63 -27.51 -12.76 -12.81
CA VAL A 63 -27.34 -11.33 -12.53
C VAL A 63 -27.02 -11.10 -11.06
N LYS A 64 -27.72 -11.78 -10.14
CA LYS A 64 -27.44 -11.70 -8.70
C LYS A 64 -25.98 -12.07 -8.41
N ARG A 65 -25.51 -13.20 -8.96
CA ARG A 65 -24.12 -13.65 -8.81
C ARG A 65 -23.13 -12.62 -9.32
N GLN A 66 -23.36 -12.06 -10.52
CA GLN A 66 -22.47 -11.05 -11.09
C GLN A 66 -22.37 -9.81 -10.19
N MET A 67 -23.49 -9.35 -9.62
CA MET A 67 -23.52 -8.21 -8.71
C MET A 67 -22.83 -8.52 -7.38
N THR A 68 -23.09 -9.69 -6.79
CA THR A 68 -22.44 -10.11 -5.54
C THR A 68 -20.92 -10.27 -5.72
N ASP A 69 -20.48 -10.88 -6.81
CA ASP A 69 -19.07 -11.09 -7.11
C ASP A 69 -18.33 -9.74 -7.27
N SER A 70 -18.97 -8.78 -7.93
CA SER A 70 -18.46 -7.41 -8.05
C SER A 70 -18.31 -6.73 -6.69
N CYS A 71 -19.35 -6.79 -5.84
CA CYS A 71 -19.30 -6.23 -4.48
C CYS A 71 -18.22 -6.90 -3.61
N LEU A 72 -18.09 -8.23 -3.68
CA LEU A 72 -17.07 -8.98 -2.94
C LEU A 72 -15.65 -8.62 -3.40
N SER A 73 -15.43 -8.44 -4.71
CA SER A 73 -14.15 -7.97 -5.26
C SER A 73 -13.76 -6.57 -4.75
N LEU A 74 -14.73 -5.66 -4.65
CA LEU A 74 -14.50 -4.31 -4.09
C LEU A 74 -14.15 -4.36 -2.59
N ILE A 75 -14.83 -5.22 -1.81
CA ILE A 75 -14.53 -5.42 -0.38
C ILE A 75 -13.15 -6.05 -0.19
N GLU A 76 -12.78 -7.02 -1.03
CA GLU A 76 -11.44 -7.62 -1.02
C GLU A 76 -10.38 -6.56 -1.32
N THR A 77 -10.58 -5.75 -2.37
CA THR A 77 -9.69 -4.64 -2.74
C THR A 77 -9.46 -3.70 -1.56
N GLU A 78 -10.52 -3.24 -0.91
CA GLU A 78 -10.41 -2.36 0.26
C GLU A 78 -9.65 -3.01 1.42
N THR A 79 -9.85 -4.32 1.64
CA THR A 79 -9.12 -5.08 2.65
C THR A 79 -7.62 -5.10 2.36
N ILE A 80 -7.24 -5.22 1.09
CA ILE A 80 -5.84 -5.18 0.66
C ILE A 80 -5.29 -3.74 0.78
N GLU A 81 -6.06 -2.71 0.40
CA GLU A 81 -5.69 -1.30 0.55
C GLU A 81 -5.33 -0.97 2.00
N LYS A 82 -6.18 -1.34 2.96
CA LYS A 82 -5.92 -1.17 4.40
C LYS A 82 -4.63 -1.85 4.84
N ARG A 83 -4.39 -3.06 4.36
CA ARG A 83 -3.23 -3.88 4.74
C ARG A 83 -1.91 -3.34 4.18
N LEU A 84 -1.95 -2.73 3.00
CA LEU A 84 -0.77 -2.16 2.34
C LEU A 84 -0.60 -0.66 2.58
N ASN A 85 -1.61 0.00 3.14
CA ASN A 85 -1.71 1.45 3.29
C ASN A 85 -1.47 2.17 1.94
N MET A 86 -2.26 1.77 0.94
CA MET A 86 -2.14 2.23 -0.45
C MET A 86 -3.48 2.06 -1.17
N GLU A 87 -3.88 3.03 -1.97
CA GLU A 87 -5.05 2.91 -2.86
C GLU A 87 -4.74 1.98 -4.04
N LEU A 88 -5.71 1.18 -4.44
CA LEU A 88 -5.55 0.13 -5.44
C LEU A 88 -6.67 0.19 -6.47
N THR A 89 -6.32 -0.04 -7.73
CA THR A 89 -7.33 -0.43 -8.72
C THR A 89 -7.71 -1.90 -8.53
N GLU A 90 -8.85 -2.32 -9.07
CA GLU A 90 -9.21 -3.75 -9.10
C GLU A 90 -8.11 -4.60 -9.76
N SER A 91 -7.44 -4.06 -10.79
CA SER A 91 -6.32 -4.73 -11.46
C SER A 91 -5.11 -4.93 -10.54
N ASP A 92 -4.85 -3.99 -9.64
CA ASP A 92 -3.75 -4.09 -8.67
C ASP A 92 -4.09 -5.08 -7.58
N SER A 93 -5.33 -5.08 -7.10
CA SER A 93 -5.87 -6.04 -6.14
C SER A 93 -5.79 -7.48 -6.67
N ALA A 94 -6.27 -7.71 -7.90
CA ALA A 94 -6.22 -9.01 -8.55
C ALA A 94 -4.77 -9.49 -8.75
N PHE A 95 -3.87 -8.60 -9.16
CA PHE A 95 -2.45 -8.91 -9.26
C PHE A 95 -1.86 -9.32 -7.91
N LEU A 96 -2.15 -8.57 -6.84
CA LEU A 96 -1.65 -8.86 -5.50
C LEU A 96 -2.19 -10.18 -4.95
N ALA A 97 -3.47 -10.47 -5.16
CA ALA A 97 -4.08 -11.75 -4.80
C ALA A 97 -3.38 -12.91 -5.52
N LYS A 98 -3.12 -12.76 -6.82
CA LYS A 98 -2.39 -13.75 -7.63
C LYS A 98 -0.94 -13.93 -7.18
N LEU A 99 -0.25 -12.82 -6.87
CA LEU A 99 1.12 -12.83 -6.37
C LEU A 99 1.21 -13.56 -5.03
N GLN A 100 0.30 -13.26 -4.11
CA GLN A 100 0.24 -13.90 -2.80
C GLN A 100 -0.11 -15.40 -2.91
N LYS A 101 -1.05 -15.75 -3.80
CA LYS A 101 -1.42 -17.15 -4.05
C LYS A 101 -0.23 -17.97 -4.55
N LYS A 102 0.59 -17.41 -5.45
CA LYS A 102 1.76 -18.10 -6.00
C LYS A 102 2.95 -18.09 -5.05
N HIS A 103 3.10 -17.02 -4.25
CA HIS A 103 4.25 -16.79 -3.37
C HIS A 103 3.78 -16.41 -1.95
N ALA A 104 3.21 -17.39 -1.24
CA ALA A 104 2.65 -17.19 0.10
C ALA A 104 3.68 -16.78 1.17
N ASN A 105 4.97 -16.92 0.87
CA ASN A 105 6.11 -16.55 1.73
C ASN A 105 6.49 -15.05 1.63
N LEU A 106 5.84 -14.27 0.76
CA LEU A 106 5.99 -12.82 0.71
C LEU A 106 5.21 -12.18 1.86
N ASN A 107 5.86 -11.25 2.55
CA ASN A 107 5.20 -10.44 3.57
C ASN A 107 4.56 -9.18 2.96
N GLN A 108 3.77 -8.45 3.76
CA GLN A 108 3.06 -7.25 3.30
C GLN A 108 3.98 -6.18 2.71
N ARG A 109 5.17 -6.01 3.29
CA ARG A 109 6.16 -5.05 2.80
C ARG A 109 6.69 -5.45 1.42
N GLU A 110 6.96 -6.73 1.22
CA GLU A 110 7.44 -7.27 -0.06
C GLU A 110 6.34 -7.24 -1.13
N LEU A 111 5.08 -7.49 -0.76
CA LEU A 111 3.92 -7.30 -1.66
C LEU A 111 3.81 -5.85 -2.14
N ARG A 112 3.88 -4.89 -1.21
CA ARG A 112 3.85 -3.46 -1.53
C ARG A 112 4.99 -3.08 -2.48
N ILE A 113 6.20 -3.57 -2.22
CA ILE A 113 7.35 -3.37 -3.10
C ILE A 113 7.11 -4.00 -4.47
N GLY A 114 6.58 -5.22 -4.52
CA GLY A 114 6.25 -5.90 -5.78
C GLY A 114 5.27 -5.09 -6.63
N LEU A 115 4.21 -4.55 -6.02
CA LEU A 115 3.28 -3.67 -6.71
C LEU A 115 3.97 -2.41 -7.25
N LEU A 116 4.77 -1.71 -6.42
CA LEU A 116 5.50 -0.52 -6.85
C LEU A 116 6.46 -0.80 -8.01
N VAL A 117 7.12 -1.96 -8.00
CA VAL A 117 7.97 -2.40 -9.13
C VAL A 117 7.14 -2.65 -10.39
N LYS A 118 5.96 -3.30 -10.27
CA LYS A 118 5.02 -3.51 -11.40
C LYS A 118 4.52 -2.18 -11.96
N LEU A 119 4.31 -1.18 -11.11
CA LEU A 119 3.88 0.17 -11.49
C LEU A 119 5.02 1.06 -12.01
N ASN A 120 6.23 0.51 -12.23
CA ASN A 120 7.39 1.21 -12.78
C ASN A 120 7.98 2.33 -11.93
N TYR A 121 7.79 2.32 -10.60
CA TYR A 121 8.48 3.28 -9.71
C TYR A 121 9.99 3.05 -9.67
N ASP A 122 10.77 4.12 -9.50
CA ASP A 122 12.23 4.01 -9.38
C ASP A 122 12.63 3.34 -8.06
N THR A 123 13.71 2.57 -8.08
CA THR A 123 14.19 1.85 -6.87
C THR A 123 14.52 2.82 -5.73
N ARG A 124 14.98 4.04 -6.02
CA ARG A 124 15.25 5.06 -4.99
C ARG A 124 13.96 5.67 -4.45
N GLU A 125 12.94 5.83 -5.28
CA GLU A 125 11.62 6.31 -4.84
C GLU A 125 10.94 5.29 -3.95
N ILE A 126 10.98 4.01 -4.31
CA ILE A 126 10.52 2.90 -3.48
C ILE A 126 11.29 2.87 -2.16
N GLY A 127 12.61 3.02 -2.19
CA GLY A 127 13.42 3.06 -0.97
C GLY A 127 13.00 4.20 -0.03
N ARG A 128 12.83 5.41 -0.57
CA ARG A 128 12.38 6.58 0.20
C ARG A 128 10.99 6.41 0.78
N SER A 129 10.03 5.90 0.01
CA SER A 129 8.64 5.76 0.46
C SER A 129 8.47 4.75 1.59
N ILE A 130 9.40 3.78 1.70
CA ILE A 130 9.38 2.74 2.74
C ILE A 130 10.49 2.96 3.79
N GLY A 131 11.13 4.14 3.78
CA GLY A 131 12.11 4.55 4.80
C GLY A 131 13.38 3.70 4.85
N ILE A 132 13.90 3.28 3.70
CA ILE A 132 15.15 2.49 3.61
C ILE A 132 16.17 3.11 2.66
N SER A 133 17.43 2.86 2.97
CA SER A 133 18.54 3.21 2.09
C SER A 133 18.55 2.37 0.81
N THR A 134 19.28 2.84 -0.19
CA THR A 134 19.55 2.10 -1.43
C THR A 134 20.12 0.71 -1.16
N ARG A 135 21.09 0.60 -0.24
CA ARG A 135 21.66 -0.68 0.22
C ARG A 135 20.62 -1.58 0.89
N GLY A 136 19.72 -1.00 1.68
CA GLY A 136 18.59 -1.73 2.26
C GLY A 136 17.67 -2.30 1.18
N MET A 137 17.41 -1.52 0.13
CA MET A 137 16.61 -1.92 -1.01
C MET A 137 17.25 -3.05 -1.81
N GLU A 138 18.56 -3.04 -2.01
CA GLU A 138 19.31 -4.15 -2.64
C GLU A 138 19.16 -5.46 -1.87
N SER A 139 19.26 -5.40 -0.53
CA SER A 139 19.07 -6.55 0.35
C SER A 139 17.66 -7.13 0.24
N ILE A 140 16.62 -6.26 0.19
CA ILE A 140 15.25 -6.70 -0.05
C ILE A 140 15.11 -7.34 -1.45
N ARG A 141 15.67 -6.71 -2.48
CA ARG A 141 15.62 -7.21 -3.85
C ARG A 141 16.21 -8.63 -3.94
N TYR A 142 17.36 -8.86 -3.30
CA TYR A 142 17.97 -10.18 -3.24
C TYR A 142 17.07 -11.21 -2.53
N ARG A 143 16.45 -10.85 -1.39
CA ARG A 143 15.52 -11.74 -0.69
C ARG A 143 14.28 -12.05 -1.52
N MET A 144 13.68 -11.03 -2.13
CA MET A 144 12.53 -11.18 -3.01
C MET A 144 12.87 -12.07 -4.20
N HIS A 145 14.02 -11.88 -4.83
CA HIS A 145 14.50 -12.71 -5.94
C HIS A 145 14.52 -14.20 -5.57
N LYS A 146 15.07 -14.53 -4.39
CA LYS A 146 15.04 -15.90 -3.85
C LYS A 146 13.62 -16.40 -3.55
N LYS A 147 12.79 -15.60 -2.89
CA LYS A 147 11.41 -15.98 -2.53
C LYS A 147 10.53 -16.23 -3.75
N LEU A 148 10.75 -15.46 -4.82
CA LEU A 148 10.07 -15.58 -6.10
C LEU A 148 10.59 -16.76 -6.95
N GLY A 149 11.69 -17.42 -6.52
CA GLY A 149 12.28 -18.55 -7.23
C GLY A 149 12.97 -18.18 -8.54
N LEU A 150 13.48 -16.95 -8.65
CA LEU A 150 14.04 -16.44 -9.90
C LEU A 150 15.49 -16.92 -10.14
N GLY A 151 15.83 -17.16 -11.40
CA GLY A 151 17.20 -17.47 -11.83
C GLY A 151 18.12 -16.24 -11.84
N LYS A 152 19.45 -16.43 -11.85
CA LYS A 152 20.46 -15.35 -11.71
C LYS A 152 20.26 -14.13 -12.64
N HIS A 153 19.74 -14.36 -13.85
CA HIS A 153 19.54 -13.31 -14.85
C HIS A 153 18.07 -12.91 -15.04
N GLN A 154 17.16 -13.45 -14.23
CA GLN A 154 15.75 -13.11 -14.31
C GLN A 154 15.47 -11.83 -13.51
N SER A 155 14.80 -10.89 -14.17
CA SER A 155 14.38 -9.62 -13.59
C SER A 155 13.08 -9.80 -12.81
N ILE A 156 13.06 -9.30 -11.56
CA ILE A 156 11.83 -9.24 -10.75
C ILE A 156 10.76 -8.45 -11.50
N LYS A 157 11.12 -7.32 -12.13
CA LYS A 157 10.17 -6.48 -12.86
C LYS A 157 9.49 -7.26 -13.99
N THR A 158 10.28 -7.94 -14.83
CA THR A 158 9.76 -8.75 -15.94
C THR A 158 8.83 -9.85 -15.42
N TYR A 159 9.26 -10.59 -14.40
CA TYR A 159 8.45 -11.63 -13.78
C TYR A 159 7.09 -11.10 -13.26
N LEU A 160 7.08 -9.96 -12.57
CA LEU A 160 5.86 -9.37 -12.02
C LEU A 160 4.94 -8.86 -13.12
N SER A 161 5.48 -8.27 -14.19
CA SER A 161 4.70 -7.85 -15.36
C SER A 161 4.04 -9.03 -16.06
N GLU A 162 4.76 -10.13 -16.29
CA GLU A 162 4.21 -11.35 -16.88
C GLU A 162 3.12 -11.97 -15.99
N LEU A 163 3.33 -11.96 -14.67
CA LEU A 163 2.36 -12.47 -13.72
C LEU A 163 1.05 -11.67 -13.74
N ALA A 164 1.13 -10.34 -13.92
CA ALA A 164 -0.04 -9.47 -13.98
C ALA A 164 -0.93 -9.71 -15.21
N VAL A 165 -0.33 -10.06 -16.35
CA VAL A 165 -1.07 -10.25 -17.62
C VAL A 165 -1.53 -11.70 -17.80
N ALA A 166 -0.86 -12.67 -17.17
CA ALA A 166 -1.22 -14.07 -17.37
C ALA A 166 -2.67 -14.37 -16.89
N PRO A 167 -3.45 -15.18 -17.63
CA PRO A 167 -4.77 -15.60 -17.18
C PRO A 167 -4.67 -16.46 -15.91
N VAL A 168 -5.71 -16.41 -15.06
CA VAL A 168 -5.86 -17.33 -13.93
C VAL A 168 -6.17 -18.71 -14.52
N LYS A 169 -5.21 -19.65 -14.42
CA LYS A 169 -5.44 -21.06 -14.73
C LYS A 169 -6.22 -21.72 -13.60
#